data_AF-A0A0R0EUF9-F1
#
_entry.id   AF-A0A0R0EUF9-F1
#
_cell.length_a   1.000
_cell.length_b   1.000
_cell.length_c   1.000
_cell.angle_alpha   90.00
_cell.angle_beta   90.00
_cell.angle_gamma   90.00
#
_symmetry.space_group_name_H-M   'P 1'
#
loop_
_entity.id
_entity.type
_entity.pdbx_description
1 polymer ?
#
loop_
_entity_poly.entity_id
_entity_poly.type
_entity_poly.pdbx_seq_one_letter_code
_entity_poly.pdbx_strand_id
1 'polypeptide(L)'
;MCQVEQGKNICLYGSENLVWIQQFNDKITEVKRAGMQLETIYVGNSQSGENVKQIMARSGEKSFSDPLSFTNVQYFWLRLESMRRSKLRLGKTPSSDHVLAELSALLDMDAREEEWTVIGCGGSSSTDIFRLQGMQVMEFVRKCSEWRENITNLGFFGALRNFLDLHLLKGVAITHALFPLEKMKG
;
A
#
# COMPACT_ATOMS: atom_id res chain seq x y z
N MET A 1 12.78 -7.44 15.14
CA MET A 1 13.29 -7.29 13.76
C MET A 1 12.48 -8.26 12.92
N CYS A 2 11.56 -7.77 12.07
CA CYS A 2 10.84 -8.65 11.15
C CYS A 2 11.80 -9.05 10.04
N GLN A 3 12.08 -10.34 9.91
CA GLN A 3 12.78 -10.90 8.76
C GLN A 3 11.72 -11.32 7.76
N VAL A 4 11.67 -10.65 6.60
CA VAL A 4 10.86 -11.13 5.48
C VAL A 4 11.65 -12.24 4.80
N GLU A 5 11.02 -13.39 4.60
CA GLU A 5 11.64 -14.48 3.82
C GLU A 5 11.75 -14.07 2.34
N GLN A 6 12.90 -14.35 1.74
CA GLN A 6 13.16 -14.08 0.33
C GLN A 6 12.11 -14.80 -0.55
N GLY A 7 11.49 -14.08 -1.48
CA GLY A 7 10.43 -14.60 -2.34
C GLY A 7 9.00 -14.33 -1.85
N LYS A 8 8.79 -13.94 -0.58
CA LYS A 8 7.45 -13.57 -0.08
C LYS A 8 7.06 -12.17 -0.52
N ASN A 9 5.79 -11.99 -0.86
CA ASN A 9 5.24 -10.68 -1.17
C ASN A 9 4.95 -9.96 0.14
N ILE A 10 5.23 -8.66 0.18
CA ILE A 10 4.99 -7.83 1.35
C ILE A 10 3.90 -6.83 1.00
N CYS A 11 2.97 -6.62 1.90
CA CYS A 11 1.99 -5.55 1.84
C CYS A 11 2.08 -4.72 3.13
N LEU A 12 2.56 -3.49 3.00
CA LEU A 12 2.55 -2.49 4.04
C LEU A 12 1.25 -1.69 3.93
N TYR A 13 0.60 -1.39 5.04
CA TYR A 13 -0.63 -0.60 5.01
C TYR A 13 -0.74 0.29 6.25
N GLY A 14 -1.43 1.42 6.07
CA GLY A 14 -1.57 2.45 7.07
C GLY A 14 -2.96 3.07 7.03
N SER A 15 -3.52 3.31 8.22
CA SER A 15 -4.78 4.03 8.41
C SER A 15 -4.99 4.37 9.89
N GLU A 16 -5.79 5.39 10.18
CA GLU A 16 -6.33 5.65 11.54
C GLU A 16 -7.79 5.19 11.70
N ASN A 17 -8.42 4.78 10.60
CA ASN A 17 -9.80 4.37 10.54
C ASN A 17 -9.94 2.90 10.97
N LEU A 18 -10.31 2.67 12.23
CA LEU A 18 -10.49 1.33 12.80
C LEU A 18 -11.45 0.45 11.98
N VAL A 19 -12.52 1.02 11.42
CA VAL A 19 -13.50 0.26 10.61
C VAL A 19 -12.85 -0.21 9.32
N TRP A 20 -12.11 0.67 8.64
CA TRP A 20 -11.39 0.31 7.43
C TRP A 20 -10.31 -0.75 7.71
N ILE A 21 -9.52 -0.59 8.78
CA ILE A 21 -8.48 -1.54 9.18
C ILE A 21 -9.06 -2.94 9.39
N GLN A 22 -10.18 -3.04 10.11
CA GLN A 22 -10.86 -4.32 10.34
C GLN A 22 -11.33 -4.96 9.03
N GLN A 23 -12.03 -4.19 8.18
CA GLN A 23 -12.52 -4.68 6.90
C GLN A 23 -11.38 -5.12 5.97
N PHE A 24 -10.29 -4.35 5.94
CA PHE A 24 -9.10 -4.69 5.17
C PHE A 24 -8.47 -6.00 5.66
N ASN A 25 -8.29 -6.17 6.98
CA ASN A 25 -7.70 -7.37 7.56
C ASN A 25 -8.56 -8.62 7.31
N ASP A 26 -9.88 -8.51 7.40
CA ASP A 26 -10.81 -9.61 7.09
C ASP A 26 -10.68 -10.04 5.62
N LYS A 27 -10.64 -9.07 4.72
CA LYS A 27 -10.54 -9.31 3.27
C LYS A 27 -9.18 -9.85 2.85
N ILE A 28 -8.10 -9.34 3.42
CA ILE A 28 -6.75 -9.88 3.23
C ILE A 28 -6.67 -11.31 3.74
N THR A 29 -7.29 -11.62 4.87
CA THR A 29 -7.31 -12.99 5.42
C THR A 29 -8.02 -13.95 4.48
N GLU A 30 -9.14 -13.54 3.88
CA GLU A 30 -9.85 -14.29 2.84
C GLU A 30 -8.93 -14.58 1.64
N VAL A 31 -8.20 -13.56 1.18
CA VAL A 31 -7.27 -13.68 0.06
C VAL A 31 -6.07 -14.59 0.39
N LYS A 32 -5.51 -14.51 1.61
CA LYS A 32 -4.46 -15.44 2.08
C LYS A 32 -4.95 -16.88 2.15
N ARG A 33 -6.17 -17.11 2.65
CA ARG A 33 -6.81 -18.44 2.68
C ARG A 33 -7.03 -19.02 1.30
N ALA A 34 -7.20 -18.19 0.27
CA ALA A 34 -7.27 -18.62 -1.11
C ALA A 34 -5.92 -19.07 -1.71
N GLY A 35 -4.85 -19.12 -0.90
CA GLY A 35 -3.53 -19.61 -1.29
C GLY A 35 -2.51 -18.52 -1.60
N MET A 36 -2.85 -17.24 -1.37
CA MET A 36 -1.94 -16.14 -1.62
C MET A 36 -0.86 -16.03 -0.54
N GLN A 37 0.40 -16.09 -0.97
CA GLN A 37 1.55 -15.84 -0.11
C GLN A 37 1.83 -14.33 -0.03
N LEU A 38 1.25 -13.69 0.98
CA LEU A 38 1.38 -12.26 1.28
C LEU A 38 1.61 -12.06 2.78
N GLU A 39 2.74 -11.47 3.14
CA GLU A 39 2.98 -10.94 4.49
C GLU A 39 2.35 -9.56 4.58
N THR A 40 1.55 -9.29 5.62
CA THR A 40 0.86 -8.01 5.75
C THR A 40 1.24 -7.32 7.05
N ILE A 41 1.83 -6.14 6.92
CA ILE A 41 2.41 -5.41 8.03
C ILE A 41 1.69 -4.08 8.16
N TYR A 42 1.01 -3.90 9.29
CA TYR A 42 0.42 -2.61 9.65
C TYR A 42 1.52 -1.68 10.14
N VAL A 43 1.61 -0.49 9.53
CA VAL A 43 2.57 0.56 9.89
C VAL A 43 1.90 1.88 10.27
N GLY A 44 0.57 1.94 10.32
CA GLY A 44 -0.16 3.13 10.74
C GLY A 44 0.15 4.37 9.88
N ASN A 45 0.14 5.55 10.51
CA ASN A 45 0.49 6.83 9.91
C ASN A 45 1.71 7.45 10.64
N SER A 46 2.58 8.16 9.92
CA SER A 46 3.77 8.80 10.51
C SER A 46 3.44 9.92 11.52
N GLN A 47 2.30 10.60 11.37
CA GLN A 47 1.97 11.83 12.11
C GLN A 47 1.22 11.58 13.43
N SER A 48 0.64 10.39 13.61
CA SER A 48 -0.37 10.14 14.65
C SER A 48 0.01 9.00 15.60
N GLY A 49 1.17 9.15 16.25
CA GLY A 49 1.73 8.12 17.12
C GLY A 49 0.77 7.64 18.22
N GLU A 50 0.03 8.55 18.87
CA GLU A 50 -0.88 8.17 19.95
C GLU A 50 -2.13 7.43 19.42
N ASN A 51 -2.72 7.86 18.30
CA ASN A 51 -3.86 7.15 17.71
C ASN A 51 -3.44 5.76 17.22
N VAL A 52 -2.29 5.65 16.53
CA VAL A 52 -1.73 4.37 16.09
C VAL A 52 -1.51 3.45 17.29
N LYS A 53 -0.96 3.96 18.39
CA LYS A 53 -0.78 3.19 19.64
C LYS A 53 -2.10 2.69 20.21
N GLN A 54 -3.13 3.54 20.27
CA GLN A 54 -4.46 3.15 20.74
C GLN A 54 -5.13 2.12 19.84
N ILE A 55 -5.01 2.28 18.52
CA ILE A 55 -5.50 1.31 17.53
C ILE A 55 -4.84 -0.04 17.74
N MET A 56 -3.51 -0.07 17.89
CA MET A 56 -2.76 -1.31 18.10
C MET A 56 -3.14 -1.98 19.43
N ALA A 57 -3.36 -1.20 20.50
CA ALA A 57 -3.80 -1.70 21.79
C ALA A 57 -5.23 -2.29 21.75
N ARG A 58 -6.15 -1.63 21.03
CA ARG A 58 -7.55 -2.08 20.89
C ARG A 58 -7.71 -3.29 19.98
N SER A 59 -6.90 -3.36 18.94
CA SER A 59 -7.02 -4.41 17.92
C SER A 59 -6.58 -5.78 18.46
N GLY A 60 -5.79 -5.84 19.54
CA GLY A 60 -5.28 -7.10 20.09
C GLY A 60 -4.34 -7.83 19.12
N GLU A 61 -3.56 -8.79 19.63
CA GLU A 61 -2.57 -9.52 18.82
C GLU A 61 -3.18 -10.25 17.62
N LYS A 62 -4.47 -10.62 17.69
CA LYS A 62 -5.16 -11.40 16.64
C LYS A 62 -5.57 -10.59 15.42
N SER A 63 -5.68 -9.26 15.51
CA SER A 63 -6.21 -8.46 14.40
C SER A 63 -5.18 -8.19 13.31
N PHE A 64 -3.89 -8.23 13.65
CA PHE A 64 -2.81 -8.05 12.68
C PHE A 64 -2.20 -9.43 12.42
N SER A 65 -2.04 -9.81 11.16
CA SER A 65 -1.46 -11.12 10.84
C SER A 65 -0.03 -11.26 11.37
N ASP A 66 0.71 -10.15 11.39
CA ASP A 66 2.12 -10.06 11.79
C ASP A 66 2.35 -8.77 12.61
N PRO A 67 1.93 -8.72 13.89
CA PRO A 67 1.92 -7.48 14.66
C PRO A 67 3.36 -6.98 14.92
N LEU A 68 3.72 -5.86 14.31
CA LEU A 68 4.84 -5.05 14.80
C LEU A 68 4.50 -4.53 16.20
N SER A 69 5.50 -4.39 17.06
CA SER A 69 5.33 -3.55 18.25
C SER A 69 5.15 -2.08 17.82
N PHE A 70 4.43 -1.30 18.60
CA PHE A 70 4.29 0.14 18.36
C PHE A 70 5.66 0.83 18.21
N THR A 71 6.63 0.45 19.03
CA THR A 71 8.02 0.93 18.93
C THR A 71 8.66 0.61 17.57
N ASN A 72 8.42 -0.57 17.01
CA ASN A 72 8.93 -0.91 15.68
C ASN A 72 8.23 -0.12 14.57
N VAL A 73 6.94 0.20 14.72
CA VAL A 73 6.23 1.09 13.80
C VAL A 73 6.85 2.50 13.82
N GLN A 74 7.17 3.04 14.99
CA GLN A 74 7.86 4.32 15.08
C GLN A 74 9.26 4.28 14.44
N TYR A 75 10.03 3.21 14.69
CA TYR A 75 11.33 3.04 14.05
C TYR A 75 11.25 2.89 12.54
N PHE A 76 10.19 2.25 12.02
CA PHE A 76 9.95 2.16 10.58
C PHE A 76 9.89 3.56 9.93
N TRP A 77 9.05 4.45 10.46
CA TRP A 77 8.92 5.81 9.94
C TRP A 77 10.19 6.63 10.08
N LEU A 78 10.83 6.60 11.26
CA LEU A 78 12.11 7.26 11.49
C LEU A 78 13.19 6.80 10.51
N ARG A 79 13.17 5.50 10.15
CA ARG A 79 14.11 4.94 9.20
C ARG A 79 13.85 5.46 7.78
N LEU A 80 12.59 5.53 7.32
CA LEU A 80 12.24 6.07 6.00
C LEU A 80 12.65 7.55 5.87
N GLU A 81 12.36 8.36 6.88
CA GLU A 81 12.79 9.77 6.89
C GLU A 81 14.32 9.90 6.85
N SER A 82 15.01 9.06 7.62
CA SER A 82 16.48 9.03 7.65
C SER A 82 17.05 8.67 6.27
N MET A 83 16.46 7.69 5.58
CA MET A 83 16.84 7.35 4.19
C MET A 83 16.60 8.52 3.24
N ARG A 84 15.43 9.17 3.29
CA ARG A 84 15.10 10.36 2.48
C ARG A 84 16.13 11.47 2.71
N ARG A 85 16.38 11.85 3.97
CA ARG A 85 17.36 12.89 4.33
C ARG A 85 18.77 12.55 3.83
N SER A 86 19.19 11.28 3.97
CA SER A 86 20.51 10.85 3.50
C SER A 86 20.65 10.97 1.99
N LYS A 87 19.63 10.58 1.22
CA LYS A 87 19.65 10.68 -0.26
C LYS A 87 19.67 12.15 -0.72
N LEU A 88 18.86 13.01 -0.10
CA LEU A 88 18.84 14.45 -0.39
C LEU A 88 20.19 15.11 -0.11
N ARG A 89 20.86 14.75 1.00
CA ARG A 89 22.20 15.27 1.32
C ARG A 89 23.27 14.87 0.30
N LEU A 90 23.07 13.75 -0.39
CA LEU A 90 23.92 13.31 -1.51
C LEU A 90 23.57 14.02 -2.84
N GLY A 91 22.70 15.03 -2.82
CA GLY A 91 22.26 15.76 -4.00
C GLY A 91 21.33 14.96 -4.92
N LYS A 92 20.75 13.85 -4.44
CA LYS A 92 19.79 13.06 -5.21
C LYS A 92 18.43 13.74 -5.28
N THR A 93 17.72 13.51 -6.37
CA THR A 93 16.35 13.96 -6.61
C THR A 93 15.45 12.76 -6.92
N PRO A 94 14.13 12.84 -6.74
CA PRO A 94 13.20 11.79 -7.18
C PRO A 94 13.36 11.41 -8.66
N SER A 95 13.75 12.36 -9.52
CA SER A 95 14.02 12.09 -10.94
C SER A 95 15.33 11.32 -11.21
N SER A 96 16.27 11.32 -10.27
CA SER A 96 17.61 10.72 -10.44
C SER A 96 17.87 9.50 -9.56
N ASP A 97 16.98 9.18 -8.62
CA ASP A 97 17.12 8.05 -7.70
C ASP A 97 15.74 7.41 -7.44
N HIS A 98 15.55 6.19 -7.96
CA HIS A 98 14.27 5.47 -7.86
C HIS A 98 13.86 5.19 -6.41
N VAL A 99 14.81 4.93 -5.51
CA VAL A 99 14.51 4.70 -4.08
C VAL A 99 13.99 5.98 -3.48
N LEU A 100 14.62 7.13 -3.80
CA LEU A 100 14.14 8.42 -3.32
C LEU A 100 12.75 8.74 -3.91
N ALA A 101 12.47 8.39 -5.16
CA ALA A 101 11.15 8.56 -5.78
C ALA A 101 10.08 7.79 -5.00
N GLU A 102 10.31 6.51 -4.76
CA GLU A 102 9.37 5.65 -4.04
C GLU A 102 9.20 6.06 -2.57
N LEU A 103 10.29 6.40 -1.89
CA LEU A 103 10.24 6.92 -0.52
C LEU A 103 9.46 8.24 -0.43
N SER A 104 9.67 9.14 -1.39
CA SER A 104 8.97 10.43 -1.41
C SER A 104 7.49 10.23 -1.66
N ALA A 105 7.14 9.38 -2.63
CA ALA A 105 5.75 9.07 -2.93
C ALA A 105 5.01 8.40 -1.76
N LEU A 106 5.67 7.50 -1.02
CA LEU A 106 5.10 6.89 0.18
C LEU A 106 4.85 7.93 1.28
N LEU A 107 5.84 8.77 1.58
CA LEU A 107 5.70 9.81 2.62
C LEU A 107 4.67 10.87 2.24
N ASP A 108 4.59 11.25 0.95
CA ASP A 108 3.59 12.19 0.46
C ASP A 108 2.18 11.58 0.47
N MET A 109 2.06 10.28 0.20
CA MET A 109 0.79 9.55 0.32
C MET A 109 0.33 9.48 1.79
N ASP A 110 1.22 9.12 2.70
CA ASP A 110 0.94 9.08 4.14
C ASP A 110 0.52 10.45 4.71
N ALA A 111 1.07 11.54 4.17
CA ALA A 111 0.71 12.89 4.60
C ALA A 111 -0.62 13.42 4.03
N ARG A 112 -1.12 12.85 2.93
CA ARG A 112 -2.33 13.31 2.23
C ARG A 112 -3.56 12.48 2.53
N GLU A 113 -3.37 11.18 2.75
CA GLU A 113 -4.43 10.18 2.65
C GLU A 113 -4.68 9.49 3.99
N GLU A 114 -5.95 9.20 4.30
CA GLU A 114 -6.34 8.53 5.54
C GLU A 114 -6.07 7.03 5.50
N GLU A 115 -6.16 6.38 4.33
CA GLU A 115 -5.94 4.94 4.17
C GLU A 115 -5.13 4.60 2.91
N TRP A 116 -4.08 3.79 3.07
CA TRP A 116 -3.19 3.45 1.97
C TRP A 116 -2.57 2.07 2.11
N THR A 117 -2.07 1.54 0.98
CA THR A 117 -1.34 0.27 0.92
C THR A 117 -0.19 0.34 -0.09
N VAL A 118 0.94 -0.28 0.25
CA VAL A 118 2.08 -0.52 -0.62
C VAL A 118 2.36 -2.01 -0.69
N ILE A 119 2.37 -2.56 -1.90
CA ILE A 119 2.63 -3.98 -2.15
C ILE A 119 3.94 -4.12 -2.92
N GLY A 120 4.90 -4.85 -2.35
CA GLY A 120 6.17 -5.20 -2.98
C GLY A 120 6.25 -6.67 -3.34
N CYS A 121 6.82 -6.95 -4.52
CA CYS A 121 7.14 -8.30 -4.97
C CYS A 121 8.44 -8.81 -4.34
N GLY A 122 8.42 -9.96 -3.66
CA GLY A 122 9.64 -10.59 -3.14
C GLY A 122 10.44 -11.39 -4.18
N GLY A 123 9.90 -11.55 -5.39
CA GLY A 123 10.52 -12.34 -6.46
C GLY A 123 11.77 -11.66 -7.03
N SER A 124 12.78 -12.47 -7.37
CA SER A 124 14.14 -12.03 -7.76
C SER A 124 14.23 -11.14 -9.01
N SER A 125 13.16 -11.00 -9.80
CA SER A 125 13.18 -10.31 -11.10
C SER A 125 12.46 -8.95 -11.13
N SER A 126 11.60 -8.64 -10.14
CA SER A 126 10.75 -7.44 -10.21
C SER A 126 10.96 -6.56 -8.99
N THR A 127 11.40 -5.32 -9.21
CA THR A 127 11.41 -4.25 -8.20
C THR A 127 10.07 -3.52 -8.15
N ASP A 128 8.99 -4.19 -8.56
CA ASP A 128 7.68 -3.57 -8.68
C ASP A 128 7.13 -3.26 -7.29
N ILE A 129 6.78 -1.99 -7.12
CA ILE A 129 6.13 -1.47 -5.93
C ILE A 129 4.80 -0.88 -6.40
N PHE A 130 3.71 -1.45 -5.91
CA PHE A 130 2.36 -0.99 -6.22
C PHE A 130 1.82 -0.20 -5.05
N ARG A 131 1.44 1.06 -5.30
CA ARG A 131 0.81 1.95 -4.31
C ARG A 131 -0.69 2.02 -4.62
N LEU A 132 -1.52 1.79 -3.61
CA LEU A 132 -2.98 1.80 -3.71
C LEU A 132 -3.56 2.67 -2.60
N GLN A 133 -4.56 3.49 -2.95
CA GLN A 133 -5.36 4.23 -1.98
C GLN A 133 -6.46 3.35 -1.37
N GLY A 134 -7.01 3.75 -0.22
CA GLY A 134 -8.02 3.00 0.55
C GLY A 134 -9.16 2.40 -0.28
N MET A 135 -9.77 3.19 -1.17
CA MET A 135 -10.83 2.69 -2.05
C MET A 135 -10.31 1.71 -3.11
N GLN A 136 -9.17 2.02 -3.73
CA GLN A 136 -8.57 1.20 -4.78
C GLN A 136 -8.15 -0.17 -4.24
N VAL A 137 -7.53 -0.20 -3.06
CA VAL A 137 -7.11 -1.46 -2.44
C VAL A 137 -8.31 -2.28 -1.98
N MET A 138 -9.35 -1.66 -1.41
CA MET A 138 -10.56 -2.40 -1.02
C MET A 138 -11.28 -2.99 -2.23
N GLU A 139 -11.36 -2.26 -3.34
CA GLU A 139 -11.92 -2.79 -4.58
C GLU A 139 -11.07 -3.92 -5.15
N PHE A 140 -9.73 -3.77 -5.12
CA PHE A 140 -8.81 -4.80 -5.56
C PHE A 140 -8.94 -6.09 -4.72
N VAL A 141 -8.94 -5.99 -3.40
CA VAL A 141 -9.02 -7.17 -2.51
C VAL A 141 -10.41 -7.81 -2.59
N ARG A 142 -11.49 -7.02 -2.74
CA ARG A 142 -12.84 -7.55 -3.01
C ARG A 142 -12.91 -8.34 -4.32
N LYS A 143 -12.28 -7.84 -5.38
CA LYS A 143 -12.21 -8.54 -6.67
C LYS A 143 -11.26 -9.74 -6.62
N CYS A 144 -10.19 -9.70 -5.82
CA CYS A 144 -9.28 -10.83 -5.66
C CYS A 144 -9.99 -12.10 -5.19
N SER A 145 -11.00 -12.01 -4.32
CA SER A 145 -11.77 -13.18 -3.91
C SER A 145 -12.66 -13.75 -5.02
N GLU A 146 -13.15 -12.90 -5.92
CA GLU A 146 -13.90 -13.28 -7.13
C GLU A 146 -12.98 -13.83 -8.24
N TRP A 147 -11.71 -13.40 -8.26
CA TRP A 147 -10.74 -13.62 -9.33
C TRP A 147 -9.84 -14.83 -9.11
N ARG A 148 -10.33 -15.88 -8.44
CA ARG A 148 -9.54 -17.11 -8.22
C ARG A 148 -8.90 -17.61 -9.52
N GLU A 149 -9.65 -17.63 -10.62
CA GLU A 149 -9.16 -18.03 -11.95
C GLU A 149 -8.09 -17.09 -12.52
N ASN A 150 -8.27 -15.76 -12.42
CA ASN A 150 -7.27 -14.79 -12.90
C ASN A 150 -5.98 -14.85 -12.09
N ILE A 151 -6.05 -15.08 -10.77
CA ILE A 151 -4.87 -15.27 -9.92
C ILE A 151 -4.14 -16.56 -10.31
N THR A 152 -4.87 -17.64 -10.63
CA THR A 152 -4.28 -18.88 -11.14
C THR A 152 -3.58 -18.68 -12.49
N ASN A 153 -4.15 -17.86 -13.38
CA ASN A 153 -3.64 -17.67 -14.74
C ASN A 153 -2.51 -16.62 -14.86
N LEU A 154 -2.64 -15.46 -14.20
CA LEU A 154 -1.72 -14.31 -14.31
C LEU A 154 -0.75 -14.18 -13.12
N GLY A 155 -1.00 -14.93 -12.05
CA GLY A 155 -0.40 -14.63 -10.74
C GLY A 155 -0.95 -13.36 -10.11
N PHE A 156 -0.70 -13.17 -8.81
CA PHE A 156 -1.21 -12.02 -8.06
C PHE A 156 -0.81 -10.67 -8.65
N PHE A 157 0.47 -10.50 -9.01
CA PHE A 157 0.95 -9.23 -9.56
C PHE A 157 0.50 -8.99 -10.99
N GLY A 158 0.33 -10.03 -11.80
CA GLY A 158 -0.31 -9.90 -13.10
C GLY A 158 -1.75 -9.41 -12.95
N ALA A 159 -2.50 -9.96 -11.98
CA ALA A 159 -3.85 -9.52 -11.66
C ALA A 159 -3.87 -8.08 -11.10
N LEU A 160 -2.94 -7.72 -10.21
CA LEU A 160 -2.81 -6.38 -9.65
C LEU A 160 -2.44 -5.34 -10.71
N ARG A 161 -1.44 -5.64 -11.55
CA ARG A 161 -1.06 -4.77 -12.66
C ARG A 161 -2.23 -4.58 -13.62
N ASN A 162 -2.92 -5.64 -14.01
CA ASN A 162 -4.11 -5.55 -14.85
C ASN A 162 -5.24 -4.72 -14.19
N PHE A 163 -5.50 -4.93 -12.89
CA PHE A 163 -6.46 -4.12 -12.14
C PHE A 163 -6.08 -2.64 -12.15
N LEU A 164 -4.81 -2.32 -11.89
CA LEU A 164 -4.30 -0.96 -11.91
C LEU A 164 -4.37 -0.35 -13.30
N ASP A 165 -4.01 -1.08 -14.35
CA ASP A 165 -4.13 -0.59 -15.72
C ASP A 165 -5.60 -0.27 -16.05
N LEU A 166 -6.53 -1.17 -15.72
CA LEU A 166 -7.97 -0.95 -15.86
C LEU A 166 -8.48 0.25 -15.05
N HIS A 167 -7.96 0.47 -13.84
CA HIS A 167 -8.39 1.56 -12.96
C HIS A 167 -7.70 2.90 -13.25
N LEU A 168 -6.45 2.91 -13.69
CA LEU A 168 -5.75 4.09 -14.19
C LEU A 168 -6.39 4.56 -15.50
N LEU A 169 -6.77 3.64 -16.38
CA LEU A 169 -7.56 3.95 -17.58
C LEU A 169 -8.94 4.53 -17.22
N LYS A 170 -9.60 4.04 -16.17
CA LYS A 170 -10.85 4.65 -15.67
C LYS A 170 -10.64 6.00 -14.99
N GLY A 171 -9.54 6.19 -14.27
CA GLY A 171 -9.16 7.49 -13.68
C GLY A 171 -8.91 8.55 -14.75
N VAL A 172 -8.27 8.15 -15.86
CA VAL A 172 -8.12 9.00 -17.06
C VAL A 172 -9.47 9.24 -17.76
N ALA A 173 -10.37 8.25 -17.78
CA ALA A 173 -11.72 8.45 -18.30
C ALA A 173 -12.55 9.42 -17.44
N ILE A 174 -12.36 9.44 -16.12
CA ILE A 174 -13.04 10.39 -15.22
C ILE A 174 -12.44 11.80 -15.33
N THR A 175 -11.11 11.94 -15.51
CA THR A 175 -10.54 13.27 -15.81
C THR A 175 -11.04 13.80 -17.15
N HIS A 176 -11.29 12.95 -18.15
CA HIS A 176 -11.96 13.40 -19.39
C HIS A 176 -13.46 13.68 -19.22
N ALA A 177 -14.17 13.01 -18.31
CA ALA A 177 -15.60 13.23 -18.09
C ALA A 177 -15.91 14.45 -17.18
N LEU A 178 -14.95 14.90 -16.36
CA LEU A 178 -15.08 16.08 -15.49
C LEU A 178 -14.52 17.37 -16.08
N PHE A 179 -14.20 17.42 -17.37
CA PHE A 179 -14.10 18.69 -18.10
C PHE A 179 -15.43 18.97 -18.81
N PRO A 180 -16.37 19.74 -18.21
CA PRO A 180 -17.44 20.34 -18.97
C PRO A 180 -16.84 21.16 -20.11
N LEU A 181 -17.35 20.89 -21.32
CA LEU A 181 -17.18 21.66 -22.54
C LEU A 181 -17.63 23.12 -22.31
N GLU A 182 -16.84 23.92 -21.61
CA GLU A 182 -17.12 25.35 -21.40
C GLU A 182 -16.09 26.29 -22.03
N LYS A 183 -15.24 25.77 -22.92
CA LYS A 183 -14.50 26.61 -23.88
C LYS A 183 -14.61 26.07 -25.30
N MET A 184 -15.84 26.05 -25.80
CA MET A 184 -16.12 25.98 -27.23
C MET A 184 -17.18 27.02 -27.63
N LYS A 185 -16.96 28.27 -27.21
CA LYS A 185 -17.47 29.52 -27.82
C LYS A 185 -16.33 30.52 -27.59
N GLY A 186 -15.59 30.90 -28.62
CA GLY A 186 -16.05 31.84 -29.64
C GLY A 186 -15.61 33.21 -29.15
#